data_AF-A0A485I922-F1
#
_entry.id   AF-A0A485I922-F1
#
_cell.length_a   1.000
_cell.length_b   1.000
_cell.length_c   1.000
_cell.angle_alpha   90.00
_cell.angle_beta   90.00
_cell.angle_gamma   90.00
#
_symmetry.space_group_name_H-M   'P 1'
#
loop_
_entity.id
_entity.type
_entity.pdbx_description
1 polymer ?
#
loop_
_entity_poly.entity_id
_entity_poly.type
_entity_poly.pdbx_seq_one_letter_code
_entity_poly.pdbx_strand_id
1 'polypeptide(L)' 'MTTQPKPGRITTSPNGRPVIAGPWPSYRQFRDLPERKRWVLYGHAKACRGALEDQGFLMAEGYHDFVKRVTEELNI' A
#
# COMPACT_ATOMS: atom_id res chain seq x y z
N MET A 1 -7.35 -21.68 4.68
CA MET A 1 -6.10 -21.51 3.90
C MET A 1 -5.86 -20.01 3.76
N THR A 2 -5.07 -19.42 4.64
CA THR A 2 -4.81 -17.97 4.62
C THR A 2 -3.74 -17.70 3.57
N THR A 3 -4.15 -17.26 2.38
CA THR A 3 -3.21 -16.75 1.36
C THR A 3 -2.54 -15.52 1.94
N GLN A 4 -1.33 -15.69 2.45
CA GLN A 4 -0.45 -14.61 2.84
C GLN A 4 -0.26 -13.69 1.61
N PRO A 5 -0.59 -12.39 1.68
CA PRO A 5 -0.30 -11.48 0.58
C PRO A 5 1.22 -11.46 0.42
N LYS A 6 1.71 -11.91 -0.74
CA LYS A 6 3.14 -11.89 -1.08
C LYS A 6 3.67 -10.48 -0.76
N PRO A 7 4.75 -10.34 0.03
CA PRO A 7 5.39 -9.04 0.20
C PRO A 7 5.71 -8.48 -1.19
N GLY A 8 5.39 -7.21 -1.40
CA GLY A 8 5.44 -6.56 -2.71
C GLY A 8 6.74 -6.90 -3.43
N ARG A 9 6.63 -7.41 -4.66
CA ARG A 9 7.79 -7.78 -5.44
C ARG A 9 8.55 -6.50 -5.78
N ILE A 10 9.76 -6.38 -5.25
CA ILE A 10 10.69 -5.34 -5.69
C ILE A 10 11.21 -5.78 -7.06
N THR A 11 11.05 -4.91 -8.05
CA THR A 11 11.53 -5.08 -9.42
C THR A 11 12.43 -3.91 -9.77
N THR A 12 13.20 -4.02 -10.83
CA THR A 12 14.06 -2.92 -11.29
C THR A 12 13.42 -2.30 -12.53
N SER A 13 13.22 -0.98 -12.51
CA SER A 13 12.76 -0.23 -13.69
C SER A 13 13.79 -0.30 -14.83
N PRO A 14 13.41 0.00 -16.08
CA PRO A 14 14.35 0.13 -17.20
C PRO A 14 15.50 1.12 -16.93
N ASN A 15 15.31 2.06 -16.01
CA ASN A 15 16.30 3.08 -15.63
C ASN A 15 17.14 2.67 -14.40
N GLY A 16 17.09 1.39 -13.99
CA GLY A 16 17.87 0.87 -12.86
C GLY A 16 17.32 1.19 -11.46
N ARG A 17 16.22 1.95 -11.35
CA ARG A 17 15.62 2.30 -10.05
C ARG A 17 14.77 1.17 -9.49
N PRO A 18 14.81 0.91 -8.16
CA PRO A 18 13.95 -0.08 -7.55
C PRO A 18 12.48 0.37 -7.61
N VAL A 19 11.62 -0.49 -8.12
CA VAL A 19 10.18 -0.31 -8.28
C VAL A 19 9.47 -1.32 -7.39
N ILE A 20 8.56 -0.86 -6.54
CA ILE A 20 7.65 -1.76 -5.85
C ILE A 20 6.50 -2.08 -6.81
N ALA A 21 6.59 -3.25 -7.46
CA ALA A 21 5.63 -3.73 -8.45
C ALA A 21 4.40 -4.41 -7.82
N GLY A 22 4.41 -4.59 -6.50
CA GLY A 22 3.28 -5.11 -5.75
C GLY A 22 3.24 -6.64 -5.57
N PRO A 23 2.25 -7.14 -4.81
CA PRO A 23 1.09 -6.39 -4.34
C PRO A 23 1.39 -5.57 -3.07
N TRP A 24 0.73 -4.41 -2.96
CA TRP A 24 0.64 -3.68 -1.70
C TRP A 24 -0.12 -4.52 -0.66
N PRO A 25 0.11 -4.29 0.66
CA PRO A 25 -0.72 -4.89 1.68
C PRO A 25 -2.19 -4.57 1.44
N SER A 26 -3.06 -5.59 1.53
CA SER A 26 -4.50 -5.38 1.53
C SER A 26 -4.97 -5.04 2.94
N TYR A 27 -5.81 -4.02 3.04
CA TYR A 27 -6.40 -3.57 4.29
C TYR A 27 -7.81 -4.14 4.55
N ARG A 28 -8.32 -5.00 3.64
CA ARG A 28 -9.67 -5.58 3.72
C ARG A 28 -9.95 -6.30 5.04
N GLN A 29 -8.92 -6.94 5.61
CA GLN A 29 -9.03 -7.64 6.90
C GLN A 29 -9.31 -6.71 8.09
N PHE A 30 -9.10 -5.40 7.92
CA PHE A 30 -9.26 -4.39 8.97
C PHE A 30 -10.55 -3.56 8.79
N ARG A 31 -11.38 -3.89 7.81
CA ARG A 31 -12.60 -3.14 7.48
C ARG A 31 -13.62 -3.11 8.62
N ASP A 32 -13.59 -4.12 9.50
CA ASP A 32 -14.52 -4.29 10.63
C ASP A 32 -13.97 -3.68 11.93
N LEU A 33 -12.79 -3.06 11.90
CA LEU A 33 -12.27 -2.34 13.05
C LEU A 33 -13.09 -1.07 13.32
N PRO A 34 -13.07 -0.56 14.58
CA PRO A 34 -13.61 0.76 14.88
C PRO A 34 -13.06 1.82 13.94
N GLU A 35 -13.92 2.74 13.50
CA GLU A 35 -13.61 3.75 12.49
C GLU A 35 -12.30 4.50 12.78
N ARG A 36 -12.08 4.91 14.04
CA ARG A 36 -10.83 5.56 14.46
C ARG A 36 -9.59 4.74 14.12
N LYS A 37 -9.62 3.42 14.30
CA LYS A 37 -8.48 2.54 13.97
C LYS A 37 -8.29 2.43 12.45
N ARG A 38 -9.38 2.44 11.67
CA ARG A 38 -9.34 2.43 10.20
C ARG A 38 -8.69 3.71 9.66
N TRP A 39 -9.04 4.87 10.22
CA TRP A 39 -8.36 6.14 9.90
C TRP A 39 -6.87 6.14 10.26
N VAL A 40 -6.49 5.54 11.40
CA VAL A 40 -5.06 5.38 11.77
C VAL A 40 -4.32 4.49 10.75
N LEU A 41 -4.93 3.38 10.33
CA LEU A 41 -4.35 2.51 9.31
C LEU A 41 -4.20 3.20 7.96
N TYR A 42 -5.18 4.01 7.56
CA TYR A 42 -5.09 4.84 6.36
C TYR A 42 -3.93 5.85 6.44
N GLY A 43 -3.75 6.52 7.58
CA GLY A 43 -2.61 7.40 7.81
C GLY A 43 -1.27 6.66 7.71
N HIS A 44 -1.18 5.51 8.36
CA HIS A 44 0.01 4.65 8.32
C HIS A 44 0.33 4.15 6.90
N ALA A 45 -0.69 3.77 6.12
CA ALA A 45 -0.54 3.34 4.73
C ALA A 45 0.13 4.43 3.86
N LYS A 46 -0.37 5.67 3.97
CA LYS A 46 0.21 6.82 3.25
C LYS A 46 1.63 7.14 3.70
N ALA A 47 1.89 7.11 5.01
CA ALA A 47 3.23 7.36 5.55
C ALA A 47 4.24 6.32 5.08
N CYS A 48 3.84 5.03 5.03
CA CYS A 48 4.69 3.96 4.53
C CYS A 48 5.03 4.16 3.04
N ARG A 49 4.03 4.53 2.22
CA ARG A 49 4.29 4.87 0.82
C ARG A 49 5.25 6.05 0.67
N GLY A 50 5.01 7.15 1.40
CA GLY A 50 5.88 8.34 1.35
C GLY A 50 7.31 8.01 1.75
N ALA A 51 7.50 7.23 2.81
CA ALA A 51 8.84 6.79 3.23
C ALA A 51 9.55 5.94 2.18
N LEU A 52 8.83 5.14 1.39
CA LEU A 52 9.40 4.37 0.29
C LEU A 52 9.76 5.28 -0.91
N GLU A 53 8.90 6.24 -1.23
CA GLU A 53 9.18 7.25 -2.27
C GLU A 53 10.42 8.11 -1.89
N ASP A 54 10.56 8.50 -0.62
CA ASP A 54 11.72 9.22 -0.08
C ASP A 54 13.03 8.41 -0.15
N GLN A 55 12.93 7.08 -0.01
CA GLN A 55 14.06 6.16 -0.19
C GLN A 55 14.41 5.93 -1.68
N GLY A 56 13.71 6.58 -2.61
CA GLY A 56 13.94 6.48 -4.05
C GLY A 56 13.25 5.30 -4.72
N PHE A 57 12.34 4.62 -4.03
CA PHE A 57 11.50 3.60 -4.66
C PHE A 57 10.47 4.25 -5.56
N LEU A 58 10.29 3.67 -6.75
CA LEU A 58 9.17 4.00 -7.63
C LEU A 58 7.97 3.13 -7.28
N MET A 59 6.79 3.73 -7.26
CA MET A 59 5.54 3.00 -7.03
C MET A 59 4.92 2.61 -8.36
N ALA A 60 4.62 1.31 -8.53
CA ALA A 60 3.92 0.84 -9.73
C ALA A 60 2.43 1.24 -9.76
N GLU A 61 1.81 1.35 -8.59
CA GLU A 61 0.44 1.87 -8.44
C GLU A 61 0.47 3.39 -8.30
N GLY A 62 -0.34 4.10 -9.09
CA GLY A 62 -0.51 5.54 -8.97
C GLY A 62 -1.01 5.94 -7.58
N TYR A 63 -0.67 7.15 -7.12
CA TYR A 63 -1.07 7.60 -5.78
C TYR A 63 -2.60 7.65 -5.61
N HIS A 64 -3.32 8.10 -6.64
CA HIS A 64 -4.78 8.17 -6.61
C HIS A 64 -5.43 6.78 -6.54
N ASP A 65 -4.94 5.81 -7.33
CA ASP A 65 -5.45 4.43 -7.32
C ASP A 65 -5.17 3.76 -5.96
N PHE A 66 -3.98 3.99 -5.41
CA PHE A 66 -3.62 3.56 -4.07
C PHE A 66 -4.58 4.11 -3.01
N VAL A 67 -4.82 5.43 -2.99
CA VAL A 67 -5.73 6.06 -2.03
C VAL A 67 -7.13 5.48 -2.18
N LYS A 68 -7.64 5.40 -3.40
CA LYS A 68 -8.97 4.85 -3.69
C LYS A 68 -9.11 3.42 -3.16
N ARG A 69 -8.15 2.54 -3.48
CA ARG A 69 -8.15 1.16 -3.01
C ARG A 69 -8.09 1.09 -1.49
N VAL A 70 -7.19 1.81 -0.84
CA VAL A 70 -7.05 1.76 0.62
C VAL A 70 -8.31 2.26 1.32
N THR A 71 -8.93 3.33 0.81
CA THR A 71 -10.22 3.84 1.29
C THR A 71 -11.34 2.80 1.13
N GLU A 72 -11.46 2.16 -0.04
CA GLU A 72 -12.43 1.10 -0.29
C GLU A 72 -12.19 -0.14 0.60
N GLU A 73 -10.94 -0.54 0.78
CA GLU A 73 -10.56 -1.69 1.60
C GLU A 73 -10.79 -1.45 3.10
N LEU A 74 -10.58 -0.22 3.57
CA LEU A 74 -10.85 0.19 4.94
C LEU A 74 -12.30 0.64 5.16
N ASN A 75 -13.11 0.83 4.12
CA ASN A 75 -14.50 1.31 4.20
C ASN A 75 -14.64 2.65 4.96
N ILE A 76 -13.77 3.60 4.63
CA ILE A 76 -13.72 4.97 5.18
C ILE A 76 -14.07 6.00 4.11
#